data_AF-A0AAT9LFN8-F1
#
_entry.id   AF-A0AAT9LFN8-F1
#
_cell.length_a   1.000
_cell.length_b   1.000
_cell.length_c   1.000
_cell.angle_alpha   90.00
_cell.angle_beta   90.00
_cell.angle_gamma   90.00
#
_symmetry.space_group_name_H-M   'P 1'
#
loop_
_entity.id
_entity.type
_entity.pdbx_description
1 polymer ?
#
loop_
_entity_poly.entity_id
_entity_poly.type
_entity_poly.pdbx_seq_one_letter_code
_entity_poly.pdbx_strand_id
1 'polypeptide(L)'
;MIEPDPRFRADFDRLVADEGLDDVAGFRRPIESVDEVPLYSRLGQVLFLGRLANRERAAQLITAGAWQLGRLRTGLADLGPDFRCLLVLLDGERLDEDGLVTPAIWYTHRWRELSPRLRLGPARSDLARFAAEVLGPDALVEEAVTDGIGRVYIDV
;
A
#
# COMPACT_ATOMS: atom_id res chain seq x y z
N MET A 1 4.36 9.23 12.05
CA MET A 1 3.35 8.66 11.14
C MET A 1 3.17 9.65 10.02
N ILE A 2 3.33 9.22 8.77
CA ILE A 2 3.11 10.09 7.60
C ILE A 2 1.59 10.17 7.40
N GLU A 3 1.07 11.38 7.15
CA GLU A 3 -0.35 11.61 6.90
C GLU A 3 -0.56 12.20 5.50
N PRO A 4 -1.70 11.92 4.85
CA PRO A 4 -2.07 12.56 3.60
C PRO A 4 -2.17 14.08 3.77
N ASP A 5 -2.02 14.80 2.66
CA ASP A 5 -2.27 16.24 2.65
C ASP A 5 -3.70 16.53 3.17
N PRO A 6 -3.87 17.44 4.15
CA PRO A 6 -5.18 17.75 4.72
C PRO A 6 -6.23 18.14 3.69
N ARG A 7 -5.82 18.70 2.54
CA ARG A 7 -6.72 19.07 1.43
C ARG A 7 -7.49 17.88 0.85
N PHE A 8 -6.93 16.68 0.93
CA PHE A 8 -7.48 15.46 0.34
C PHE A 8 -7.97 14.45 1.38
N ARG A 9 -7.83 14.76 2.68
CA ARG A 9 -8.10 13.82 3.77
C ARG A 9 -9.51 13.21 3.71
N ALA A 10 -10.53 14.05 3.49
CA ALA A 10 -11.91 13.59 3.41
C ALA A 10 -12.18 12.67 2.21
N ASP A 11 -11.47 12.89 1.09
CA ASP A 11 -11.58 12.01 -0.09
C ASP A 11 -10.86 10.68 0.14
N PHE A 12 -9.70 10.69 0.81
CA PHE A 12 -9.02 9.46 1.23
C PHE A 12 -9.81 8.65 2.27
N ASP A 13 -10.42 9.31 3.24
CA ASP A 13 -11.29 8.61 4.21
C ASP A 13 -12.47 7.94 3.50
N ARG A 14 -13.01 8.56 2.43
CA ARG A 14 -14.05 7.95 1.58
C ARG A 14 -13.52 6.74 0.81
N LEU A 15 -12.33 6.84 0.21
CA LEU A 15 -11.69 5.71 -0.48
C LEU A 15 -11.53 4.51 0.45
N VAL A 16 -11.02 4.75 1.66
CA VAL A 16 -10.81 3.72 2.67
C VAL A 16 -12.14 3.04 3.02
N ALA A 17 -13.21 3.80 3.22
CA ALA A 17 -14.52 3.23 3.52
C ALA A 17 -15.13 2.46 2.33
N ASP A 18 -15.01 3.00 1.11
CA ASP A 18 -15.58 2.40 -0.10
C ASP A 18 -14.94 1.04 -0.43
N GLU A 19 -13.63 0.89 -0.19
CA GLU A 19 -12.89 -0.36 -0.42
C GLU A 19 -12.83 -1.26 0.84
N GLY A 20 -13.50 -0.88 1.93
CA GLY A 20 -13.56 -1.66 3.18
C GLY A 20 -12.22 -1.74 3.92
N LEU A 21 -11.30 -0.82 3.65
CA LEU A 21 -10.00 -0.75 4.30
C LEU A 21 -10.08 -0.33 5.77
N ASP A 22 -11.21 0.22 6.23
CA ASP A 22 -11.51 0.50 7.64
C ASP A 22 -12.23 -0.64 8.38
N ASP A 23 -12.64 -1.72 7.69
CA ASP A 23 -13.26 -2.89 8.31
C ASP A 23 -12.22 -3.79 8.99
N VAL A 24 -11.73 -3.36 10.15
CA VAL A 24 -10.80 -4.13 11.00
C VAL A 24 -11.32 -5.54 11.28
N ALA A 25 -12.64 -5.72 11.43
CA ALA A 25 -13.23 -7.04 11.68
C ALA A 25 -13.14 -7.95 10.44
N GLY A 26 -13.22 -7.38 9.24
CA GLY A 26 -12.94 -8.06 7.97
C GLY A 26 -11.53 -8.64 7.93
N PHE A 27 -10.51 -7.84 8.23
CA PHE A 27 -9.09 -8.28 8.23
C PHE A 27 -8.79 -9.39 9.25
N ARG A 28 -9.58 -9.51 10.31
CA ARG A 28 -9.46 -10.59 11.31
C ARG A 28 -9.96 -11.94 10.81
N ARG A 29 -10.76 -11.97 9.74
CA ARG A 29 -11.29 -13.23 9.21
C ARG A 29 -10.13 -14.04 8.61
N PRO A 30 -10.06 -15.36 8.87
CA PRO A 30 -9.07 -16.21 8.24
C PRO A 30 -9.20 -16.17 6.72
N ILE A 31 -8.07 -16.08 6.04
CA ILE A 31 -7.94 -16.23 4.59
C ILE A 31 -7.03 -17.42 4.27
N GLU A 32 -7.21 -18.03 3.09
CA GLU A 32 -6.49 -19.28 2.74
C GLU A 32 -4.98 -19.07 2.55
N SER A 33 -4.60 -17.91 2.01
CA SER A 33 -3.20 -17.59 1.71
C SER A 33 -2.90 -16.11 1.96
N VAL A 34 -3.20 -15.28 0.98
CA VAL A 34 -2.88 -13.86 0.90
C VAL A 34 -4.06 -13.15 0.27
N ASP A 35 -4.28 -11.91 0.67
CA ASP A 35 -5.28 -11.05 0.04
C ASP A 35 -4.71 -9.63 -0.11
N GLU A 36 -5.26 -8.91 -1.09
CA GLU A 36 -4.81 -7.59 -1.53
C GLU A 36 -6.02 -6.69 -1.69
N VAL A 37 -6.19 -5.75 -0.76
CA VAL A 37 -7.30 -4.80 -0.81
C VAL A 37 -6.78 -3.47 -1.35
N PRO A 38 -7.12 -3.08 -2.60
CA PRO A 38 -6.62 -1.85 -3.19
C PRO A 38 -7.19 -0.61 -2.49
N LEU A 39 -6.44 0.48 -2.48
CA LEU A 39 -6.91 1.79 -1.99
C LEU A 39 -8.03 2.36 -2.88
N TYR A 40 -8.06 1.96 -4.14
CA TYR A 40 -9.12 2.28 -5.08
C TYR A 40 -9.19 1.19 -6.16
N SER A 41 -10.39 0.86 -6.60
CA SER A 41 -10.62 -0.14 -7.67
C SER A 41 -11.02 0.50 -9.01
N ARG A 42 -11.33 1.79 -9.02
CA ARG A 42 -11.85 2.53 -10.19
C ARG A 42 -11.15 3.88 -10.32
N LEU A 43 -10.76 4.22 -11.56
CA LEU A 43 -10.15 5.53 -11.87
C LEU A 43 -11.00 6.72 -11.41
N GLY A 44 -12.32 6.59 -11.46
CA GLY A 44 -13.26 7.63 -11.01
C GLY A 44 -13.09 8.03 -9.54
N GLN A 45 -12.62 7.10 -8.71
CA GLN A 45 -12.47 7.34 -7.26
C GLN A 45 -11.29 8.26 -6.94
N VAL A 46 -10.27 8.33 -7.80
CA VAL A 46 -9.06 9.15 -7.59
C VAL A 46 -9.05 10.47 -8.39
N LEU A 47 -10.18 10.83 -9.02
CA LEU A 47 -10.28 12.05 -9.84
C LEU A 47 -10.09 13.34 -9.04
N PHE A 48 -10.30 13.32 -7.71
CA PHE A 48 -10.04 14.48 -6.85
C PHE A 48 -8.56 14.91 -6.86
N LEU A 49 -7.65 14.00 -7.20
CA LEU A 49 -6.23 14.29 -7.40
C LEU A 49 -5.91 14.84 -8.79
N GLY A 50 -6.89 14.97 -9.68
CA GLY A 50 -6.68 15.23 -11.12
C GLY A 50 -6.02 16.57 -11.48
N ARG A 51 -5.83 17.48 -10.51
CA ARG A 51 -5.09 18.74 -10.70
C ARG A 51 -3.60 18.65 -10.37
N LEU A 52 -3.16 17.54 -9.78
CA LEU A 52 -1.76 17.32 -9.39
C LEU A 52 -0.98 16.67 -10.54
N ALA A 53 0.33 16.94 -10.59
CA ALA A 53 1.22 16.21 -11.49
C ALA A 53 1.30 14.71 -11.12
N ASN A 54 1.67 13.84 -12.06
CA ASN A 54 1.70 12.38 -11.86
C ASN A 54 2.47 11.95 -10.61
N ARG A 55 3.67 12.49 -10.42
CA ARG A 55 4.49 12.18 -9.24
C ARG A 55 3.83 12.66 -7.95
N GLU A 56 3.20 13.83 -7.96
CA GLU A 56 2.46 14.33 -6.79
C GLU A 56 1.24 13.45 -6.48
N ARG A 57 0.48 13.02 -7.51
CA ARG A 57 -0.63 12.07 -7.36
C ARG A 57 -0.16 10.76 -6.74
N ALA A 58 0.92 10.19 -7.29
CA ALA A 58 1.50 8.95 -6.80
C ALA A 58 1.99 9.09 -5.35
N ALA A 59 2.65 10.20 -5.02
CA ALA A 59 3.06 10.48 -3.64
C ALA A 59 1.86 10.50 -2.69
N GLN A 60 0.78 11.22 -3.04
CA GLN A 60 -0.43 11.27 -2.21
C GLN A 60 -1.08 9.89 -2.03
N LEU A 61 -1.13 9.07 -3.09
CA LEU A 61 -1.66 7.71 -3.03
C LEU A 61 -0.80 6.79 -2.14
N ILE A 62 0.52 6.82 -2.31
CA ILE A 62 1.48 6.04 -1.49
C ILE A 62 1.37 6.45 -0.02
N THR A 63 1.36 7.76 0.25
CA THR A 63 1.19 8.30 1.59
C THR A 63 -0.13 7.86 2.24
N ALA A 64 -1.24 7.90 1.50
CA ALA A 64 -2.54 7.44 2.00
C ALA A 64 -2.56 5.94 2.30
N GLY A 65 -1.96 5.11 1.43
CA GLY A 65 -1.81 3.68 1.67
C GLY A 65 -0.98 3.39 2.93
N ALA A 66 0.16 4.06 3.09
CA ALA A 66 1.02 3.90 4.27
C ALA A 66 0.34 4.38 5.57
N TRP A 67 -0.38 5.49 5.49
CA TRP A 67 -1.17 6.01 6.62
C TRP A 67 -2.25 5.01 7.04
N GLN A 68 -2.98 4.43 6.08
CA GLN A 68 -4.01 3.44 6.37
C GLN A 68 -3.42 2.12 6.91
N LEU A 69 -2.27 1.68 6.38
CA LEU A 69 -1.54 0.54 6.92
C LEU A 69 -1.21 0.75 8.41
N GLY A 70 -0.75 1.94 8.80
CA GLY A 70 -0.48 2.28 10.20
C GLY A 70 -1.73 2.18 11.09
N ARG A 71 -2.89 2.62 10.59
CA ARG A 71 -4.18 2.49 11.29
C ARG A 71 -4.59 1.03 11.46
N LEU A 72 -4.50 0.23 10.40
CA LEU A 72 -4.82 -1.20 10.43
C LEU A 72 -3.90 -1.96 11.41
N ARG A 73 -2.59 -1.72 11.35
CA ARG A 73 -1.61 -2.31 12.29
C ARG A 73 -1.95 -1.99 13.74
N THR A 74 -2.38 -0.77 14.01
CA THR A 74 -2.82 -0.38 15.36
C THR A 74 -4.07 -1.17 15.79
N GLY A 75 -5.06 -1.32 14.91
CA GLY A 75 -6.29 -2.07 15.19
C GLY A 75 -6.14 -3.60 15.23
N LEU A 76 -5.02 -4.13 14.72
CA LEU A 76 -4.75 -5.56 14.56
C LEU A 76 -3.50 -6.01 15.35
N ALA A 77 -3.01 -5.17 16.27
CA ALA A 77 -1.78 -5.41 17.03
C ALA A 77 -1.82 -6.70 17.89
N ASP A 78 -3.02 -7.23 18.16
CA ASP A 78 -3.27 -8.42 18.96
C ASP A 78 -3.27 -9.74 18.16
N LEU A 79 -3.25 -9.72 16.82
CA LEU A 79 -3.31 -10.94 15.99
C LEU A 79 -2.03 -11.80 16.01
N GLY A 80 -1.02 -11.37 16.76
CA GLY A 80 0.19 -12.15 16.99
C GLY A 80 1.11 -12.25 15.77
N PRO A 81 2.11 -13.15 15.83
CA PRO A 81 3.24 -13.17 14.90
C PRO A 81 2.95 -13.79 13.53
N ASP A 82 1.81 -14.49 13.39
CA ASP A 82 1.41 -15.12 12.13
C ASP A 82 0.62 -14.15 11.23
N PHE A 83 0.20 -13.01 11.77
CA PHE A 83 -0.44 -11.96 10.99
C PHE A 83 0.57 -10.92 10.50
N ARG A 84 0.45 -10.53 9.23
CA ARG A 84 1.22 -9.41 8.66
C ARG A 84 0.36 -8.63 7.68
N CYS A 85 0.49 -7.30 7.73
CA CYS A 85 0.03 -6.40 6.68
C CYS A 85 1.23 -5.65 6.10
N LEU A 86 1.26 -5.46 4.78
CA LEU A 86 2.24 -4.66 4.05
C LEU A 86 1.50 -3.73 3.09
N LEU A 87 2.14 -2.64 2.72
CA LEU A 87 1.69 -1.82 1.60
C LEU A 87 2.28 -2.44 0.34
N VAL A 88 1.48 -2.77 -0.65
CA VAL A 88 1.97 -3.18 -1.97
C VAL A 88 1.64 -2.11 -2.99
N LEU A 89 2.60 -1.74 -3.83
CA LEU A 89 2.38 -0.86 -4.96
C LEU A 89 2.25 -1.70 -6.22
N LEU A 90 1.09 -1.58 -6.88
CA LEU A 90 0.77 -2.20 -8.15
C LEU A 90 0.86 -1.16 -9.28
N ASP A 91 1.06 -1.63 -10.51
CA ASP A 91 0.98 -0.86 -11.77
C ASP A 91 1.90 0.37 -11.88
N GLY A 92 2.97 0.45 -11.08
CA GLY A 92 3.86 1.62 -11.02
C GLY A 92 5.07 1.59 -11.97
N GLU A 93 5.15 0.65 -12.90
CA GLU A 93 6.25 0.56 -13.88
C GLU A 93 6.32 1.78 -14.83
N ARG A 94 5.27 2.60 -14.87
CA ARG A 94 5.10 3.75 -15.78
C ARG A 94 4.83 5.05 -15.04
N LEU A 95 5.49 5.27 -13.90
CA LEU A 95 5.33 6.45 -13.05
C LEU A 95 5.44 7.79 -13.82
N ASP A 96 6.30 7.82 -14.84
CA ASP A 96 6.55 9.02 -15.65
C ASP A 96 5.68 9.09 -16.94
N GLU A 97 4.86 8.08 -17.25
CA GLU A 97 4.07 8.00 -18.50
C GLU A 97 2.55 8.01 -18.25
N ASP A 98 2.08 8.91 -17.38
CA ASP A 98 0.67 9.03 -16.96
C ASP A 98 0.08 7.81 -16.25
N GLY A 99 0.91 6.82 -15.92
CA GLY A 99 0.55 5.66 -15.11
C GLY A 99 0.18 6.08 -13.69
N LEU A 100 -0.91 5.51 -13.16
CA LEU A 100 -1.27 5.65 -11.76
C LEU A 100 -0.75 4.45 -10.99
N VAL A 101 -0.06 4.72 -9.88
CA VAL A 101 0.22 3.68 -8.89
C VAL A 101 -1.08 3.28 -8.22
N THR A 102 -1.24 1.97 -8.00
CA THR A 102 -2.37 1.44 -7.22
C THR A 102 -1.82 0.86 -5.91
N PRO A 103 -1.79 1.64 -4.81
CA PRO A 103 -1.44 1.10 -3.51
C PRO A 103 -2.54 0.15 -3.04
N ALA A 104 -2.15 -0.97 -2.43
CA ALA A 104 -3.06 -1.93 -1.81
C ALA A 104 -2.51 -2.38 -0.46
N ILE A 105 -3.41 -2.80 0.44
CA ILE A 105 -3.03 -3.49 1.67
C ILE A 105 -2.96 -4.98 1.37
N TRP A 106 -1.73 -5.49 1.34
CA TRP A 106 -1.48 -6.91 1.29
C TRP A 106 -1.50 -7.47 2.70
N TYR A 107 -2.21 -8.57 2.95
CA TYR A 107 -2.18 -9.20 4.27
C TYR A 107 -2.23 -10.73 4.22
N THR A 108 -1.80 -11.35 5.32
CA THR A 108 -1.81 -12.79 5.52
C THR A 108 -1.94 -13.15 7.00
N HIS A 109 -2.49 -14.33 7.28
CA HIS A 109 -2.49 -14.99 8.59
C HIS A 109 -1.48 -16.14 8.67
N ARG A 110 -0.55 -16.23 7.70
CA ARG A 110 0.48 -17.28 7.60
C ARG A 110 1.89 -16.70 7.45
N TRP A 111 2.15 -15.57 8.11
CA TRP A 111 3.38 -14.80 7.95
C TRP A 111 4.65 -15.62 8.21
N ARG A 112 4.68 -16.48 9.24
CA ARG A 112 5.86 -17.32 9.50
C ARG A 112 6.21 -18.26 8.36
N GLU A 113 5.22 -18.75 7.63
CA GLU A 113 5.41 -19.64 6.49
C GLU A 113 5.88 -18.88 5.25
N LEU A 114 5.42 -17.63 5.09
CA LEU A 114 5.68 -16.80 3.91
C LEU A 114 6.93 -15.92 4.06
N SER A 115 7.26 -15.47 5.26
CA SER A 115 8.35 -14.53 5.54
C SER A 115 9.75 -14.98 5.05
N PRO A 116 10.12 -16.27 5.03
CA PRO A 116 11.42 -16.69 4.47
C PRO A 116 11.56 -16.41 2.96
N ARG A 117 10.44 -16.15 2.27
CA ARG A 117 10.40 -15.88 0.83
C ARG A 117 10.48 -14.38 0.50
N LEU A 118 10.25 -13.49 1.47
CA LEU A 118 10.32 -12.04 1.30
C LEU A 118 11.64 -11.52 1.89
N ARG A 119 12.45 -10.86 1.06
CA ARG A 119 13.77 -10.36 1.44
C ARG A 119 13.84 -8.84 1.35
N LEU A 120 13.15 -8.18 2.28
CA LEU A 120 13.22 -6.72 2.44
C LEU A 120 14.67 -6.22 2.40
N GLY A 121 14.94 -5.27 1.52
CA GLY A 121 16.26 -4.75 1.21
C GLY A 121 16.19 -3.32 0.65
N PRO A 122 17.32 -2.81 0.14
CA PRO A 122 17.36 -1.47 -0.45
C PRO A 122 16.57 -1.43 -1.77
N ALA A 123 15.86 -0.32 -1.98
CA ALA A 123 15.11 -0.03 -3.20
C ALA A 123 15.99 -0.03 -4.47
N ARG A 124 15.56 -0.74 -5.52
CA ARG A 124 16.27 -0.93 -6.79
C ARG A 124 15.50 -0.32 -7.96
N SER A 125 14.21 -0.63 -8.12
CA SER A 125 13.38 0.00 -9.16
C SER A 125 13.12 1.48 -8.90
N ASP A 126 12.76 2.21 -9.96
CA ASP A 126 12.36 3.62 -9.84
C ASP A 126 11.15 3.79 -8.94
N LEU A 127 10.16 2.87 -9.00
CA LEU A 127 8.99 2.89 -8.13
C LEU A 127 9.39 2.67 -6.66
N ALA A 128 10.24 1.68 -6.38
CA ALA A 128 10.73 1.42 -5.03
C ALA A 128 11.51 2.62 -4.46
N ARG A 129 12.39 3.23 -5.28
CA ARG A 129 13.18 4.40 -4.88
C ARG A 129 12.26 5.60 -4.61
N PHE A 130 11.30 5.84 -5.49
CA PHE A 130 10.31 6.90 -5.32
C PHE A 130 9.46 6.69 -4.07
N ALA A 131 9.01 5.46 -3.80
CA ALA A 131 8.24 5.15 -2.60
C ALA A 131 9.07 5.36 -1.32
N ALA A 132 10.36 4.97 -1.32
CA ALA A 132 11.27 5.25 -0.21
C ALA A 132 11.53 6.76 -0.03
N GLU A 133 11.61 7.54 -1.11
CA GLU A 133 11.68 9.01 -1.04
C GLU A 133 10.44 9.63 -0.39
N VAL A 134 9.25 9.12 -0.73
CA VAL A 134 7.96 9.59 -0.18
C VAL A 134 7.79 9.18 1.28
N LEU A 135 8.19 7.96 1.63
CA LEU A 135 7.92 7.35 2.94
C LEU A 135 9.07 7.54 3.95
N GLY A 136 10.22 8.02 3.49
CA GLY A 136 11.39 8.25 4.31
C GLY A 136 12.31 7.03 4.45
N PRO A 137 13.46 7.21 5.12
CA PRO A 137 14.56 6.26 5.12
C PRO A 137 14.29 4.95 5.86
N ASP A 138 13.26 4.91 6.71
CA ASP A 138 12.89 3.72 7.50
C ASP A 138 12.02 2.72 6.72
N ALA A 139 11.52 3.11 5.54
CA ALA A 139 10.71 2.24 4.69
C ALA A 139 11.57 1.10 4.12
N LEU A 140 11.22 -0.13 4.49
CA LEU A 140 11.86 -1.32 3.93
C LEU A 140 11.09 -1.80 2.72
N VAL A 141 11.81 -2.20 1.67
CA VAL A 141 11.21 -2.54 0.37
C VAL A 141 11.63 -3.93 -0.09
N GLU A 142 10.67 -4.72 -0.59
CA GLU A 142 10.93 -5.94 -1.35
C GLU A 142 10.30 -5.80 -2.73
N GLU A 143 11.05 -6.19 -3.75
CA GLU A 143 10.60 -6.13 -5.13
C GLU A 143 10.44 -7.55 -5.66
N ALA A 144 9.28 -7.87 -6.20
CA ALA A 144 9.01 -9.17 -6.80
C ALA A 144 8.29 -9.00 -8.14
N VAL A 145 8.56 -9.88 -9.08
CA VAL A 145 7.77 -10.01 -10.30
C VAL A 145 6.85 -11.21 -10.12
N THR A 146 5.54 -10.98 -10.11
CA THR A 146 4.52 -12.03 -10.00
C THR A 146 3.64 -11.95 -11.24
N ASP A 147 3.52 -13.06 -11.98
CA ASP A 147 2.76 -13.14 -13.23
C ASP A 147 3.12 -12.06 -14.27
N GLY A 148 4.40 -11.65 -14.29
CA GLY A 148 4.90 -10.61 -15.18
C GLY A 148 4.63 -9.18 -14.72
N ILE A 149 4.05 -8.99 -13.53
CA ILE A 149 3.77 -7.67 -12.93
C ILE A 149 4.79 -7.39 -11.83
N GLY A 150 5.51 -6.28 -11.95
CA GLY A 150 6.37 -5.76 -10.89
C GLY A 150 5.55 -5.31 -9.67
N ARG A 151 5.91 -5.83 -8.50
CA ARG A 151 5.29 -5.51 -7.21
C ARG A 151 6.35 -4.98 -6.27
N VAL A 152 6.00 -3.94 -5.53
CA VAL A 152 6.84 -3.34 -4.50
C VAL A 152 6.12 -3.49 -3.16
N TYR A 153 6.59 -4.39 -2.31
CA TYR A 153 6.09 -4.57 -0.95
C TYR A 153 6.86 -3.64 -0.03
N ILE A 154 6.15 -2.90 0.79
CA ILE A 154 6.69 -1.86 1.65
C ILE A 154 6.24 -2.10 3.08
N ASP A 155 7.21 -2.01 3.98
CA ASP A 155 7.04 -2.05 5.42
C ASP A 155 7.44 -0.68 5.99
N VAL A 156 6.50 -0.01 6.66
CA VAL A 156 6.62 1.35 7.23
C VAL A 156 6.32 1.38 8.72
#